data_AF-K1TEM5-F1
#
_entry.id   AF-K1TEM5-F1
#
_cell.length_a   1.000
_cell.length_b   1.000
_cell.length_c   1.000
_cell.angle_alpha   90.00
_cell.angle_beta   90.00
_cell.angle_gamma   90.00
#
_symmetry.space_group_name_H-M   'P 1'
#
loop_
_entity.id
_entity.type
_entity.pdbx_description
1 polymer ?
#
loop_
_entity_poly.entity_id
_entity_poly.type
_entity_poly.pdbx_seq_one_letter_code
_entity_poly.pdbx_strand_id
1 'polypeptide(L)'
;MAEAFTAGVKMGGLTNDTEIRILLCYLIKSVGPVTREAMEAALLQEELVNYFEFVGALNDLVAQGLAIEGTNGYTITEKGTTVAQTLSEDLPRSVRESAILAVIRIQSWVHKAAQNHADIEKDGDRYRVT
;
A
#
# COMPACT_ATOMS: atom_id res chain seq x y z
N MET A 1 4.53 28.06 14.60
CA MET A 1 5.24 27.08 13.77
C MET A 1 4.39 25.81 13.67
N ALA A 2 3.35 25.79 12.83
CA ALA A 2 2.48 24.61 12.64
C ALA A 2 2.32 24.22 11.16
N GLU A 3 3.03 24.90 10.26
CA GLU A 3 2.84 24.83 8.80
C GLU A 3 3.96 24.01 8.11
N ALA A 4 4.52 23.01 8.79
CA ALA A 4 5.61 22.19 8.24
C ALA A 4 5.29 20.68 8.14
N PHE A 5 4.18 20.21 8.72
CA PHE A 5 3.84 18.78 8.80
C PHE A 5 2.70 18.32 7.88
N THR A 6 2.07 19.24 7.15
CA THR A 6 0.92 18.96 6.25
C THR A 6 1.27 18.98 4.76
N ALA A 7 2.53 19.25 4.40
CA ALA A 7 2.92 19.27 2.99
C ALA A 7 2.74 17.88 2.35
N GLY A 8 1.89 17.78 1.33
CA GLY A 8 1.64 16.54 0.58
C GLY A 8 0.54 15.62 1.14
N VAL A 9 -0.25 16.08 2.11
CA VAL A 9 -1.45 15.35 2.59
C VAL A 9 -2.70 16.17 2.26
N LYS A 10 -3.65 15.57 1.53
CA LYS A 10 -4.91 16.24 1.19
C LYS A 10 -5.79 16.43 2.43
N MET A 11 -6.74 17.36 2.35
CA MET A 11 -7.70 17.57 3.44
C MET A 11 -8.43 16.25 3.78
N GLY A 12 -8.33 15.82 5.04
CA GLY A 12 -8.88 14.55 5.51
C GLY A 12 -7.96 13.33 5.39
N GLY A 13 -6.71 13.50 4.92
CA GLY A 13 -5.65 12.49 5.06
C GLY A 13 -5.13 12.38 6.50
N LEU A 14 -4.31 11.37 6.76
CA LEU A 14 -3.83 11.00 8.08
C LEU A 14 -2.45 11.62 8.34
N THR A 15 -2.27 12.17 9.54
CA THR A 15 -1.00 12.73 10.02
C THR A 15 -0.60 12.14 11.38
N ASN A 16 -1.32 11.13 11.87
CA ASN A 16 -1.05 10.45 13.12
C ASN A 16 -0.54 9.04 12.83
N ASP A 17 0.68 8.75 13.27
CA ASP A 17 1.35 7.45 13.13
C ASP A 17 0.46 6.25 13.57
N THR A 18 -0.36 6.41 14.61
CA THR A 18 -1.28 5.36 15.05
C THR A 18 -2.38 5.09 14.02
N GLU A 19 -3.00 6.14 13.48
CA GLU A 19 -4.04 6.02 12.45
C GLU A 19 -3.46 5.42 11.16
N ILE A 20 -2.24 5.84 10.79
CA ILE A 20 -1.54 5.32 9.61
C ILE A 20 -1.22 3.85 9.79
N ARG A 21 -0.74 3.42 10.96
CA ARG A 21 -0.47 2.01 11.25
C ARG A 21 -1.76 1.16 11.24
N ILE A 22 -2.87 1.68 11.75
CA ILE A 22 -4.20 1.03 11.62
C ILE A 22 -4.58 0.90 10.14
N LEU A 23 -4.36 1.96 9.33
CA LEU A 23 -4.64 1.93 7.90
C LEU A 23 -3.79 0.86 7.19
N LEU A 24 -2.50 0.77 7.48
CA LEU A 24 -1.61 -0.24 6.93
C LEU A 24 -2.05 -1.66 7.32
N CYS A 25 -2.44 -1.89 8.58
CA CYS A 25 -2.97 -3.18 9.01
C CYS A 25 -4.26 -3.53 8.24
N TYR A 26 -5.19 -2.59 8.15
CA TYR A 26 -6.44 -2.74 7.43
C TYR A 26 -6.22 -3.06 5.95
N LEU A 27 -5.30 -2.35 5.31
CA LEU A 27 -4.97 -2.49 3.91
C LEU A 27 -4.41 -3.88 3.60
N ILE A 28 -3.35 -4.29 4.30
CA ILE A 28 -2.70 -5.60 4.08
C ILE A 28 -3.68 -6.75 4.39
N LYS A 29 -4.51 -6.62 5.43
CA LYS A 29 -5.55 -7.60 5.74
C LYS A 29 -6.58 -7.72 4.60
N SER A 30 -6.92 -6.61 3.94
CA SER A 30 -8.04 -6.56 3.00
C SER A 30 -7.66 -6.98 1.59
N VAL A 31 -6.44 -6.70 1.14
CA VAL A 31 -5.99 -7.01 -0.23
C VAL A 31 -4.96 -8.15 -0.28
N GLY A 32 -4.53 -8.68 0.86
CA GLY A 32 -3.48 -9.69 0.94
C GLY A 32 -2.08 -9.07 0.93
N PRO A 33 -1.02 -9.85 0.67
CA PRO A 33 0.33 -9.33 0.68
C PRO A 33 0.51 -8.12 -0.25
N VAL A 34 1.10 -7.05 0.28
CA VAL A 34 1.32 -5.80 -0.48
C VAL A 34 2.77 -5.38 -0.36
N THR A 35 3.40 -5.07 -1.49
CA THR A 35 4.79 -4.57 -1.47
C THR A 35 4.87 -3.15 -0.93
N ARG A 36 6.06 -2.76 -0.46
CA ARG A 36 6.31 -1.37 -0.03
C ARG A 36 5.96 -0.39 -1.13
N GLU A 37 6.39 -0.68 -2.35
CA GLU A 37 6.23 0.19 -3.52
C GLU A 37 4.76 0.36 -3.88
N ALA A 38 3.96 -0.71 -3.78
CA ALA A 38 2.53 -0.65 -4.03
C ALA A 38 1.80 0.17 -2.97
N MET A 39 2.18 0.06 -1.69
CA MET A 39 1.64 0.91 -0.62
C MET A 39 2.07 2.37 -0.78
N GLU A 40 3.35 2.61 -1.09
CA GLU A 40 3.88 3.95 -1.29
C GLU A 40 3.16 4.64 -2.45
N ALA A 41 3.09 3.98 -3.61
CA ALA A 41 2.38 4.50 -4.77
C ALA A 41 0.89 4.74 -4.46
N ALA A 42 0.22 3.85 -3.73
CA ALA A 42 -1.19 4.01 -3.42
C ALA A 42 -1.45 5.17 -2.46
N LEU A 43 -0.68 5.26 -1.37
CA LEU A 43 -0.99 6.17 -0.28
C LEU A 43 -0.45 7.59 -0.51
N LEU A 44 0.70 7.73 -1.17
CA LEU A 44 1.27 9.05 -1.46
C LEU A 44 0.66 9.68 -2.70
N GLN A 45 0.35 8.92 -3.77
CA GLN A 45 -0.31 9.50 -4.96
C GLN A 45 -1.73 9.98 -4.64
N GLU A 46 -2.41 9.28 -3.72
CA GLU A 46 -3.72 9.71 -3.21
C GLU A 46 -3.60 10.78 -2.12
N GLU A 47 -2.39 11.24 -1.79
CA GLU A 47 -2.07 12.22 -0.75
C GLU A 47 -2.73 11.88 0.60
N LEU A 48 -2.86 10.58 0.91
CA LEU A 48 -3.50 10.11 2.14
C LEU A 48 -2.58 10.22 3.35
N VAL A 49 -1.26 10.14 3.10
CA VAL A 49 -0.19 10.22 4.09
C VAL A 49 1.03 10.86 3.43
N ASN A 50 1.89 11.50 4.22
CA ASN A 50 3.18 11.94 3.70
C ASN A 50 4.22 10.82 3.80
N TYR A 51 5.31 10.95 3.04
CA TYR A 51 6.37 9.94 2.96
C TYR A 51 7.00 9.60 4.31
N PHE A 52 7.30 10.61 5.15
CA PHE A 52 7.98 10.38 6.43
C PHE A 52 7.09 9.60 7.40
N GLU A 53 5.84 9.98 7.53
CA GLU A 53 4.85 9.29 8.36
C GLU A 53 4.60 7.86 7.84
N PHE A 54 4.51 7.67 6.53
CA PHE A 54 4.37 6.34 5.92
C PHE A 54 5.54 5.41 6.28
N VAL A 55 6.78 5.88 6.09
CA VAL A 55 7.97 5.08 6.39
C VAL A 55 8.09 4.78 7.88
N GLY A 56 7.80 5.76 8.74
CA GLY A 56 7.75 5.57 10.19
C GLY A 56 6.75 4.49 10.60
N ALA A 57 5.50 4.64 10.17
CA ALA A 57 4.43 3.71 10.49
C ALA A 57 4.69 2.31 9.95
N LEU A 58 5.27 2.18 8.75
CA LEU A 58 5.61 0.87 8.15
C LEU A 58 6.74 0.16 8.92
N ASN A 59 7.77 0.90 9.36
CA ASN A 59 8.83 0.33 10.19
C ASN A 59 8.27 -0.16 11.53
N ASP A 60 7.42 0.66 12.16
CA ASP A 60 6.79 0.31 13.44
C ASP A 60 5.82 -0.87 13.31
N LEU A 61 5.13 -0.99 12.18
CA LEU A 61 4.25 -2.12 11.87
C LEU A 61 5.02 -3.46 11.98
N VAL A 62 6.25 -3.51 11.44
CA VAL A 62 7.13 -4.69 11.54
C VAL A 62 7.70 -4.83 12.94
N ALA A 63 8.22 -3.75 13.53
CA ALA A 63 8.83 -3.78 14.85
C ALA A 63 7.85 -4.25 15.94
N GLN A 64 6.57 -3.94 15.79
CA GLN A 64 5.50 -4.36 16.71
C GLN A 64 4.91 -5.75 16.38
N GLY A 65 5.38 -6.41 15.32
CA GLY A 65 4.90 -7.72 14.88
C GLY A 65 3.46 -7.71 14.34
N LEU A 66 3.01 -6.57 13.79
CA LEU A 66 1.68 -6.45 13.19
C LEU A 66 1.65 -6.96 11.75
N ALA A 67 2.78 -6.88 11.05
CA ALA A 67 3.00 -7.56 9.78
C ALA A 67 4.41 -8.12 9.71
N ILE A 68 4.62 -9.03 8.77
CA ILE A 68 5.91 -9.63 8.44
C ILE A 68 6.28 -9.21 7.03
N GLU A 69 7.46 -8.64 6.86
CA GLU A 69 8.03 -8.37 5.54
C GLU A 69 8.55 -9.68 4.94
N GLY A 70 8.13 -9.98 3.70
CA GLY A 70 8.57 -11.15 2.96
C GLY A 70 8.80 -10.85 1.48
N THR A 71 9.16 -11.88 0.71
CA THR A 71 9.52 -11.75 -0.72
C THR A 71 8.40 -11.14 -1.57
N ASN A 72 7.14 -11.39 -1.22
CA ASN A 72 5.98 -10.88 -1.95
C ASN A 72 5.37 -9.62 -1.31
N GLY A 73 6.12 -8.95 -0.43
CA GLY A 73 5.66 -7.81 0.36
C GLY A 73 5.25 -8.17 1.78
N TYR A 74 4.52 -7.26 2.41
CA TYR A 74 4.10 -7.37 3.80
C TYR A 74 2.88 -8.25 3.93
N THR A 75 2.93 -9.23 4.83
CA THR A 75 1.81 -10.11 5.18
C THR A 75 1.34 -9.82 6.60
N ILE A 76 0.02 -9.68 6.79
CA ILE A 76 -0.54 -9.36 8.10
C ILE A 76 -0.37 -10.54 9.08
N THR A 77 -0.09 -10.26 10.35
CA THR A 77 -0.11 -11.28 11.41
C THR A 77 -1.48 -11.41 12.05
N GLU A 78 -1.68 -12.39 12.94
CA GLU A 78 -2.90 -12.46 13.77
C GLU A 78 -3.07 -11.20 14.62
N LYS A 79 -1.98 -10.69 15.22
CA LYS A 79 -1.99 -9.46 16.01
C LYS A 79 -2.42 -8.26 15.16
N GLY A 80 -1.86 -8.11 13.96
CA GLY A 80 -2.25 -7.06 13.02
C GLY A 80 -3.68 -7.21 12.52
N THR A 81 -4.16 -8.46 12.34
CA THR A 81 -5.54 -8.75 11.96
C THR A 81 -6.52 -8.25 13.03
N THR A 82 -6.24 -8.51 14.30
CA THR A 82 -7.05 -8.01 15.42
C THR A 82 -7.09 -6.48 15.45
N VAL A 83 -5.93 -5.82 15.27
CA VAL A 83 -5.86 -4.35 15.16
C VAL A 83 -6.74 -3.82 14.02
N ALA A 84 -6.60 -4.39 12.82
CA ALA A 84 -7.38 -3.99 11.65
C ALA A 84 -8.89 -4.17 11.86
N GLN A 85 -9.32 -5.29 12.44
CA GLN A 85 -10.73 -5.56 12.69
C GLN A 85 -11.32 -4.66 13.78
N THR A 86 -10.53 -4.30 14.78
CA THR A 86 -11.02 -3.57 15.96
C THR A 86 -11.03 -2.07 15.71
N LEU A 87 -10.00 -1.53 15.05
CA LEU A 87 -9.73 -0.09 15.03
C LEU A 87 -9.93 0.56 13.66
N SER A 88 -10.13 -0.22 12.59
CA SER A 88 -10.27 0.41 11.26
C SER A 88 -11.51 1.30 11.15
N GLU A 89 -12.56 1.07 11.92
CA GLU A 89 -13.77 1.90 11.91
C GLU A 89 -13.56 3.30 12.49
N ASP A 90 -12.49 3.50 13.27
CA ASP A 90 -12.09 4.81 13.77
C ASP A 90 -11.48 5.69 12.66
N LEU A 91 -11.06 5.08 11.54
CA LEU A 91 -10.52 5.80 10.39
C LEU A 91 -11.64 6.33 9.49
N PRO A 92 -11.47 7.53 8.90
CA PRO A 92 -12.40 8.05 7.91
C PRO A 92 -12.65 7.03 6.79
N ARG A 93 -13.93 6.77 6.52
CA ARG A 93 -14.35 5.79 5.50
C ARG A 93 -13.73 6.10 4.13
N SER A 94 -13.68 7.38 3.74
CA SER A 94 -13.07 7.83 2.49
C SER A 94 -11.60 7.43 2.37
N VAL A 95 -10.81 7.57 3.46
CA VAL A 95 -9.39 7.19 3.48
C VAL A 95 -9.24 5.70 3.27
N ARG A 96 -10.01 4.88 4.01
CA ARG A 96 -9.99 3.42 3.87
C ARG A 96 -10.33 2.96 2.46
N GLU A 97 -11.41 3.49 1.89
CA GLU A 97 -11.87 3.11 0.54
C GLU A 97 -10.89 3.58 -0.53
N SER A 98 -10.38 4.81 -0.46
CA SER A 98 -9.36 5.31 -1.39
C SER A 98 -8.10 4.45 -1.36
N ALA A 99 -7.59 4.10 -0.17
CA ALA A 99 -6.38 3.31 -0.04
C ALA A 99 -6.53 1.91 -0.67
N ILE A 100 -7.65 1.23 -0.41
CA ILE A 100 -7.93 -0.10 -0.97
C ILE A 100 -8.05 -0.04 -2.50
N LEU A 101 -8.82 0.91 -3.02
CA LEU A 101 -9.01 1.05 -4.47
C LEU A 101 -7.70 1.36 -5.19
N ALA A 102 -6.86 2.22 -4.61
CA ALA A 102 -5.57 2.57 -5.17
C ALA A 102 -4.62 1.36 -5.23
N VAL A 103 -4.53 0.56 -4.17
CA VAL A 103 -3.69 -0.66 -4.17
C VAL A 103 -4.19 -1.69 -5.16
N ILE A 104 -5.50 -1.97 -5.21
CA ILE A 104 -6.08 -2.91 -6.17
C ILE A 104 -5.75 -2.48 -7.60
N ARG A 105 -5.83 -1.18 -7.89
CA ARG A 105 -5.47 -0.61 -9.19
C ARG A 105 -4.00 -0.92 -9.49
N ILE A 106 -3.08 -0.56 -8.59
CA ILE A 106 -1.63 -0.76 -8.78
C ILE A 106 -1.29 -2.24 -8.97
N GLN A 107 -1.80 -3.14 -8.13
CA GLN A 107 -1.55 -4.58 -8.24
C GLN A 107 -2.11 -5.15 -9.55
N SER A 108 -3.28 -4.69 -10.00
CA SER A 108 -3.86 -5.09 -11.28
C SER A 108 -3.00 -4.67 -12.47
N TRP A 109 -2.38 -3.48 -12.41
CA TRP A 109 -1.44 -3.03 -13.44
C TRP A 109 -0.18 -3.87 -13.46
N VAL A 110 0.43 -4.16 -12.30
CA VAL A 110 1.61 -5.02 -12.19
C VAL A 110 1.31 -6.41 -12.76
N HIS A 111 0.17 -6.99 -12.40
CA HIS A 111 -0.25 -8.30 -12.89
C HIS A 111 -0.45 -8.31 -14.41
N LYS A 112 -1.09 -7.26 -14.98
CA LYS A 112 -1.26 -7.13 -16.43
C LYS A 112 0.07 -6.89 -17.16
N ALA A 113 0.98 -6.11 -16.60
CA ALA A 113 2.28 -5.85 -17.21
C ALA A 113 3.11 -7.14 -17.30
N ALA A 114 3.07 -7.98 -16.26
CA ALA A 114 3.74 -9.28 -16.25
C ALA A 114 3.15 -10.26 -17.28
N GLN A 115 1.85 -10.18 -17.58
CA GLN A 115 1.20 -11.04 -18.57
C GLN A 115 1.35 -10.56 -20.01
N ASN A 116 1.54 -9.25 -20.23
CA ASN A 116 1.68 -8.66 -21.56
C ASN A 116 3.15 -8.59 -22.04
N HIS A 117 4.07 -9.29 -21.36
CA HIS A 117 5.45 -9.42 -21.79
C HIS A 117 5.50 -10.41 -22.96
N ALA A 118 5.15 -9.93 -24.16
CA ALA A 118 5.33 -10.69 -25.38
C ALA A 118 6.82 -10.71 -25.73
N ASP A 119 7.43 -11.89 -25.74
CA ASP A 119 8.81 -12.06 -26.20
C ASP A 119 8.78 -12.02 -27.73
N ILE A 120 9.37 -10.96 -28.31
CA ILE A 120 9.55 -10.85 -29.76
C ILE A 120 10.86 -11.56 -30.10
N GLU A 121 10.79 -12.87 -30.33
CA GLU A 121 11.90 -13.60 -30.93
C GLU A 121 11.96 -13.33 -32.44
N LYS A 122 13.14 -12.91 -32.91
CA LYS A 122 13.40 -12.72 -34.34
C LYS A 122 13.81 -14.06 -34.95
N ASP A 123 12.91 -14.66 -35.73
CA ASP A 123 13.16 -15.88 -36.50
C ASP A 123 13.38 -15.52 -37.98
N GLY A 124 14.62 -15.15 -38.31
CA GLY A 124 15.00 -14.72 -39.66
C GLY A 124 14.32 -13.41 -40.10
N ASP A 125 13.46 -13.49 -41.13
CA ASP A 125 12.75 -12.36 -41.75
C ASP A 125 11.28 -12.24 -41.26
N ARG A 126 10.94 -12.95 -40.17
CA ARG A 126 9.59 -12.91 -39.56
C ARG A 126 9.69 -12.64 -38.07
N TYR A 127 8.72 -11.88 -37.57
CA TYR A 127 8.54 -11.63 -36.15
C TYR A 127 7.49 -12.61 -35.62
N ARG A 128 7.84 -13.40 -34.61
CA ARG A 128 6.88 -14.20 -33.85
C ARG A 128 6.56 -13.44 -32.57
N VAL A 129 5.26 -13.23 -32.33
CA VAL A 129 4.75 -12.71 -31.06
C VAL A 129 4.29 -13.92 -30.27
N THR A 130 4.94 -14.21 -29.14
CA THR A 130 4.55 -15.26 -28.19
C THR A 130 4.17 -14.66 -26.87
#